data_AF-A0A537I8X8-F1
#
_entry.id   AF-A0A537I8X8-F1
#
_cell.length_a   1.000
_cell.length_b   1.000
_cell.length_c   1.000
_cell.angle_alpha   90.00
_cell.angle_beta   90.00
_cell.angle_gamma   90.00
#
_symmetry.space_group_name_H-M   'P 1'
#
loop_
_entity.id
_entity.type
_entity.pdbx_description
1 polymer ?
#
loop_
_entity_poly.entity_id
_entity_poly.type
_entity_poly.pdbx_seq_one_letter_code
_entity_poly.pdbx_strand_id
1 'polypeptide(L)'
;MYDIIPVAYFQEPDFKKKLYLKKATELTNNLLNKMKLGSDETIEICSSFLFDETRPALWDQYGKERVKVAQIIGQAQDKVELAYIDEIRNLGYEPIRERDDKRAKSFFHMLRWVKNDPRNRLPYAKTGWPKLKRYLTLPQKRQIYSSQDWTRDQNQGPRQH
;
A
#
# COMPACT_ATOMS: atom_id res chain seq x y z
N MET A 1 -5.55 14.56 7.56
CA MET A 1 -5.94 13.54 8.56
C MET A 1 -6.11 12.23 7.82
N TYR A 2 -5.49 11.15 8.29
CA TYR A 2 -5.66 9.80 7.76
C TYR A 2 -5.63 8.82 8.94
N ASP A 3 -6.15 7.61 8.73
CA ASP A 3 -6.08 6.52 9.69
C ASP A 3 -5.34 5.34 9.03
N ILE A 4 -4.63 4.52 9.82
CA ILE A 4 -3.86 3.36 9.34
C ILE A 4 -4.57 2.07 9.76
N ILE A 5 -4.68 1.11 8.83
CA ILE A 5 -5.00 -0.27 9.20
C ILE A 5 -3.73 -0.90 9.79
N PRO A 6 -3.73 -1.34 11.06
CA PRO A 6 -2.54 -1.93 11.67
C PRO A 6 -2.04 -3.15 10.90
N VAL A 7 -0.71 -3.31 10.78
CA VAL A 7 -0.10 -4.39 10.00
C VAL A 7 -0.55 -5.79 10.44
N ALA A 8 -0.89 -5.96 11.72
CA ALA A 8 -1.37 -7.22 12.29
C ALA A 8 -2.61 -7.77 11.54
N TYR A 9 -3.50 -6.92 11.02
CA TYR A 9 -4.66 -7.34 10.21
C TYR A 9 -4.26 -7.96 8.86
N PHE A 10 -3.02 -7.73 8.42
CA PHE A 10 -2.40 -8.30 7.22
C PHE A 10 -1.45 -9.47 7.52
N GLN A 11 -1.41 -9.93 8.76
CA GLN A 11 -0.60 -11.04 9.24
C GLN A 11 -1.49 -12.17 9.75
N GLU A 12 -0.95 -13.38 9.91
CA GLU A 12 -1.68 -14.47 10.54
C GLU A 12 -1.86 -14.20 12.04
N PRO A 13 -3.02 -14.56 12.65
CA PRO A 13 -4.15 -15.28 12.05
C PRO A 13 -5.22 -14.38 11.40
N ASP A 14 -5.12 -13.05 11.56
CA ASP A 14 -6.20 -12.12 11.24
C ASP A 14 -6.42 -11.96 9.74
N PHE A 15 -5.36 -12.06 8.95
CA PHE A 15 -5.44 -12.00 7.50
C PHE A 15 -6.26 -13.17 6.94
N LYS A 16 -6.08 -14.39 7.47
CA LYS A 16 -6.85 -15.57 7.07
C LYS A 16 -8.34 -15.40 7.37
N LYS A 17 -8.67 -14.72 8.47
CA LYS A 17 -10.04 -14.35 8.86
C LYS A 17 -10.57 -13.13 8.09
N LYS A 18 -9.77 -12.54 7.18
CA LYS A 18 -10.09 -11.33 6.41
C LYS A 18 -10.45 -10.11 7.28
N LEU A 19 -9.94 -10.02 8.51
CA LEU A 19 -10.32 -8.93 9.42
C LEU A 19 -9.92 -7.53 8.91
N TYR A 20 -8.96 -7.44 7.98
CA TYR A 20 -8.60 -6.19 7.31
C TYR A 20 -9.77 -5.55 6.55
N LEU A 21 -10.73 -6.34 6.04
CA LEU A 21 -11.93 -5.82 5.36
C LEU A 21 -12.85 -5.11 6.36
N LYS A 22 -13.13 -5.78 7.49
CA LYS A 22 -13.90 -5.20 8.59
C LYS A 22 -13.25 -3.95 9.15
N LYS A 23 -11.91 -3.98 9.33
CA LYS A 23 -11.16 -2.83 9.83
C LYS A 23 -11.19 -1.66 8.84
N ALA A 24 -11.11 -1.92 7.54
CA ALA A 24 -11.26 -0.89 6.52
C ALA A 24 -12.65 -0.23 6.59
N THR A 25 -13.72 -1.01 6.75
CA THR A 25 -15.09 -0.49 6.93
C THR A 25 -15.21 0.36 8.19
N GLU A 26 -14.68 -0.11 9.32
CA GLU A 26 -14.68 0.63 10.59
C GLU A 26 -13.97 2.00 10.45
N LEU A 27 -12.75 2.02 9.89
CA LEU A 27 -12.00 3.25 9.71
C LEU A 27 -12.68 4.20 8.72
N THR A 28 -13.30 3.67 7.66
CA THR A 28 -14.04 4.48 6.69
C THR A 28 -15.23 5.17 7.35
N ASN A 29 -16.05 4.46 8.12
CA ASN A 29 -17.16 5.05 8.85
C ASN A 29 -16.70 6.10 9.87
N ASN A 30 -15.62 5.82 10.59
CA ASN A 30 -15.02 6.78 11.51
C ASN A 30 -14.57 8.06 10.78
N LEU A 31 -13.94 7.92 9.60
CA LEU A 31 -13.51 9.05 8.79
C LEU A 31 -14.69 9.88 8.28
N LEU A 32 -15.74 9.24 7.76
CA LEU A 32 -16.96 9.93 7.30
C LEU A 32 -17.63 10.70 8.45
N ASN A 33 -17.69 10.10 9.64
CA ASN A 33 -18.21 10.75 10.84
C ASN A 33 -17.36 11.96 11.27
N LYS A 34 -16.02 11.82 11.29
CA LYS A 34 -15.09 12.91 11.60
C LYS A 34 -15.19 14.06 10.58
N MET A 35 -15.39 13.73 9.32
CA MET A 35 -15.60 14.71 8.23
C MET A 35 -16.96 15.39 8.29
N LYS A 36 -17.92 14.86 9.09
CA LYS A 36 -19.30 15.35 9.17
C LYS A 36 -19.97 15.40 7.80
N LEU A 37 -19.95 14.26 7.09
CA LEU A 37 -20.51 14.11 5.75
C LEU A 37 -21.90 14.76 5.65
N GLY A 38 -22.05 15.66 4.68
CA GLY A 38 -23.30 16.37 4.42
C GLY A 38 -24.42 15.46 3.91
N SER A 39 -25.67 15.92 4.04
CA SER A 39 -26.87 15.20 3.60
C SER A 39 -26.95 14.94 2.10
N ASP A 40 -26.20 15.67 1.28
CA ASP A 40 -26.24 15.59 -0.18
C ASP A 40 -24.88 15.31 -0.83
N GLU A 41 -23.82 15.20 -0.02
CA GLU A 41 -22.48 14.90 -0.53
C GLU A 41 -22.39 13.47 -1.09
N THR A 42 -21.66 13.30 -2.18
CA THR A 42 -21.38 11.98 -2.78
C THR A 42 -20.16 11.37 -2.10
N ILE A 43 -20.21 10.06 -1.83
CA ILE A 43 -19.07 9.29 -1.36
C ILE A 43 -18.44 8.59 -2.57
N GLU A 44 -17.20 8.94 -2.88
CA GLU A 44 -16.39 8.24 -3.89
C GLU A 44 -15.42 7.28 -3.21
N ILE A 45 -15.44 6.02 -3.64
CA ILE A 45 -14.61 4.95 -3.06
C ILE A 45 -13.93 4.16 -4.17
N CYS A 46 -12.66 3.80 -3.99
CA CYS A 46 -11.94 3.08 -5.03
C CYS A 46 -12.35 1.60 -5.14
N SER A 47 -12.01 0.99 -6.27
CA SER A 47 -12.31 -0.42 -6.58
C SER A 47 -11.38 -1.44 -5.90
N SER A 48 -10.50 -1.00 -4.99
CA SER A 48 -9.58 -1.90 -4.28
C SER A 48 -10.33 -3.00 -3.53
N PHE A 49 -9.74 -4.20 -3.51
CA PHE A 49 -10.27 -5.34 -2.75
C PHE A 49 -10.39 -5.06 -1.25
N LEU A 50 -9.60 -4.09 -0.73
CA LEU A 50 -9.68 -3.69 0.68
C LEU A 50 -11.08 -3.20 1.07
N PHE A 51 -11.86 -2.71 0.10
CA PHE A 51 -13.18 -2.13 0.31
C PHE A 51 -14.32 -3.06 -0.14
N ASP A 52 -14.04 -4.36 -0.31
CA ASP A 52 -15.06 -5.33 -0.74
C ASP A 52 -16.23 -5.45 0.24
N GLU A 53 -16.00 -5.32 1.55
CA GLU A 53 -17.06 -5.25 2.57
C GLU A 53 -17.55 -3.82 2.81
N THR A 54 -16.70 -2.82 2.57
CA THR A 54 -17.01 -1.41 2.82
C THR A 54 -18.04 -0.88 1.83
N ARG A 55 -17.90 -1.20 0.53
CA ARG A 55 -18.84 -0.71 -0.50
C ARG A 55 -20.29 -1.14 -0.25
N PRO A 56 -20.59 -2.44 0.00
CA PRO A 56 -21.94 -2.86 0.40
C PRO A 56 -22.44 -2.16 1.65
N ALA A 57 -21.61 -2.06 2.71
CA ALA A 57 -22.01 -1.40 3.94
C ALA A 57 -22.38 0.08 3.73
N LEU A 58 -21.61 0.79 2.91
CA LEU A 58 -21.92 2.18 2.54
C LEU A 58 -23.17 2.27 1.66
N TRP A 59 -23.39 1.34 0.74
CA TRP A 59 -24.62 1.29 -0.05
C TRP A 59 -25.86 1.05 0.79
N ASP A 60 -25.78 0.17 1.78
CA ASP A 60 -26.88 -0.10 2.69
C ASP A 60 -27.20 1.11 3.57
N GLN A 61 -26.18 1.88 3.96
CA GLN A 61 -26.34 3.05 4.83
C GLN A 61 -26.73 4.34 4.09
N TYR A 62 -26.17 4.60 2.91
CA TYR A 62 -26.30 5.88 2.20
C TYR A 62 -26.99 5.78 0.84
N GLY A 63 -27.24 4.56 0.35
CA GLY A 63 -27.83 4.29 -0.96
C GLY A 63 -26.82 4.23 -2.10
N LYS A 64 -27.15 3.43 -3.12
CA LYS A 64 -26.29 3.21 -4.31
C LYS A 64 -26.09 4.46 -5.18
N GLU A 65 -27.01 5.42 -5.13
CA GLU A 65 -26.88 6.65 -5.91
C GLU A 65 -25.83 7.61 -5.33
N ARG A 66 -25.66 7.60 -4.00
CA ARG A 66 -24.72 8.48 -3.30
C ARG A 66 -23.33 7.89 -3.13
N VAL A 67 -23.16 6.58 -3.26
CA VAL A 67 -21.86 5.91 -3.10
C VAL A 67 -21.40 5.36 -4.45
N LYS A 68 -20.38 5.98 -5.01
CA LYS A 68 -19.87 5.67 -6.36
C LYS A 68 -18.49 5.06 -6.29
N VAL A 69 -18.27 4.03 -7.11
CA VAL A 69 -16.91 3.52 -7.33
C VAL A 69 -16.21 4.43 -8.32
N ALA A 70 -15.12 5.04 -7.90
CA ALA A 70 -14.38 6.00 -8.72
C ALA A 70 -12.87 5.73 -8.66
N GLN A 71 -12.17 6.17 -9.70
CA GLN A 71 -10.71 6.27 -9.64
C GLN A 71 -10.36 7.52 -8.83
N ILE A 72 -9.61 7.33 -7.74
CA ILE A 72 -9.14 8.44 -6.92
C ILE A 72 -7.93 9.06 -7.59
N ILE A 73 -8.00 10.35 -7.90
CA ILE A 73 -6.98 11.12 -8.60
C ILE A 73 -6.78 12.49 -7.93
N GLY A 74 -5.72 13.21 -8.33
CA GLY A 74 -5.44 14.56 -7.85
C GLY A 74 -5.05 14.60 -6.38
N GLN A 75 -5.40 15.69 -5.68
CA GLN A 75 -4.89 15.97 -4.34
C GLN A 75 -5.14 14.87 -3.30
N ALA A 76 -6.25 14.12 -3.43
CA ALA A 76 -6.54 13.01 -2.53
C ALA A 76 -5.52 11.87 -2.71
N GLN A 77 -5.20 11.52 -3.96
CA GLN A 77 -4.17 10.56 -4.29
C GLN A 77 -2.80 11.06 -3.82
N ASP A 78 -2.45 12.32 -4.08
CA ASP A 78 -1.15 12.89 -3.71
C ASP A 78 -0.91 12.86 -2.20
N LYS A 79 -1.94 13.19 -1.40
CA LYS A 79 -1.87 13.16 0.07
C LYS A 79 -1.68 11.74 0.61
N VAL A 80 -2.37 10.76 0.03
CA VAL A 80 -2.26 9.36 0.45
C VAL A 80 -0.89 8.80 0.08
N GLU A 81 -0.39 9.09 -1.12
CA GLU A 81 0.95 8.64 -1.52
C GLU A 81 2.04 9.30 -0.68
N LEU A 82 1.95 10.61 -0.40
CA LEU A 82 2.91 11.29 0.47
C LEU A 82 2.95 10.66 1.87
N ALA A 83 1.78 10.47 2.49
CA ALA A 83 1.69 9.81 3.78
C ALA A 83 2.27 8.39 3.73
N TYR A 84 1.99 7.61 2.69
CA TYR A 84 2.59 6.29 2.52
C TYR A 84 4.13 6.34 2.45
N ILE A 85 4.69 7.28 1.69
CA ILE A 85 6.15 7.43 1.55
C ILE A 85 6.79 7.80 2.90
N ASP A 86 6.18 8.71 3.64
CA ASP A 86 6.67 9.13 4.95
C ASP A 86 6.65 7.96 5.95
N GLU A 87 5.56 7.17 5.97
CA GLU A 87 5.44 5.99 6.83
C GLU A 87 6.55 4.96 6.52
N ILE A 88 6.79 4.64 5.25
CA ILE A 88 7.82 3.63 4.93
C ILE A 88 9.24 4.15 5.16
N ARG A 89 9.48 5.46 5.04
CA ARG A 89 10.76 6.08 5.42
C ARG A 89 10.99 6.02 6.92
N ASN A 90 9.95 6.25 7.73
CA ASN A 90 10.01 6.13 9.18
C ASN A 90 10.36 4.69 9.62
N LEU A 91 9.99 3.68 8.82
CA LEU A 91 10.40 2.29 9.03
C LEU A 91 11.84 1.98 8.61
N GLY A 92 12.57 2.94 8.03
CA GLY A 92 13.93 2.79 7.52
C GLY A 92 14.02 2.19 6.12
N TYR A 93 12.96 2.32 5.30
CA TYR A 93 12.96 1.95 3.89
C TYR A 93 12.93 3.19 2.99
N GLU A 94 13.92 3.32 2.11
CA GLU A 94 13.91 4.35 1.07
C GLU A 94 13.32 3.77 -0.24
N PRO A 95 12.15 4.24 -0.70
CA PRO A 95 11.56 3.82 -1.96
C PRO A 95 12.36 4.29 -3.18
N ILE A 96 12.26 3.55 -4.29
CA ILE A 96 12.87 3.95 -5.57
C ILE A 96 12.12 5.16 -6.16
N ARG A 97 12.85 6.06 -6.85
CA ARG A 97 12.27 7.27 -7.45
C ARG A 97 11.15 6.96 -8.45
N GLU A 98 11.37 6.01 -9.37
CA GLU A 98 10.38 5.64 -10.40
C GLU A 98 9.37 4.58 -9.92
N ARG A 99 8.94 4.59 -8.64
CA ARG A 99 8.12 3.50 -8.07
C ARG A 99 6.79 3.30 -8.78
N ASP A 100 6.19 4.39 -9.26
CA ASP A 100 4.85 4.36 -9.86
C ASP A 100 4.88 3.83 -11.29
N ASP A 101 5.93 4.17 -12.04
CA ASP A 101 6.18 3.66 -13.39
C ASP A 101 6.72 2.23 -13.37
N LYS A 102 7.49 1.87 -12.33
CA LYS A 102 8.16 0.58 -12.21
C LYS A 102 7.61 -0.22 -11.03
N ARG A 103 6.28 -0.41 -10.97
CA ARG A 103 5.58 -1.08 -9.86
C ARG A 103 6.18 -2.45 -9.50
N ALA A 104 6.47 -3.28 -10.49
CA ALA A 104 7.10 -4.58 -10.25
C ALA A 104 8.50 -4.44 -9.64
N LYS A 105 9.32 -3.50 -10.13
CA LYS A 105 10.65 -3.20 -9.57
C LYS A 105 10.55 -2.69 -8.14
N SER A 106 9.62 -1.77 -7.87
CA SER A 106 9.34 -1.23 -6.53
C SER A 106 8.95 -2.34 -5.54
N PHE A 107 8.07 -3.25 -5.97
CA PHE A 107 7.67 -4.42 -5.17
C PHE A 107 8.86 -5.31 -4.78
N PHE A 108 9.69 -5.70 -5.75
CA PHE A 108 10.86 -6.54 -5.47
C PHE A 108 11.96 -5.80 -4.69
N HIS A 109 12.07 -4.49 -4.84
CA HIS A 109 12.97 -3.66 -4.04
C HIS A 109 12.59 -3.71 -2.55
N MET A 110 11.31 -3.51 -2.24
CA MET A 110 10.77 -3.62 -0.88
C MET A 110 10.91 -5.05 -0.33
N LEU A 111 10.60 -6.08 -1.12
CA LEU A 111 10.80 -7.46 -0.70
C LEU A 111 12.26 -7.79 -0.38
N ARG A 112 13.21 -7.25 -1.15
CA ARG A 112 14.64 -7.43 -0.89
C ARG A 112 15.06 -6.72 0.40
N TRP A 113 14.53 -5.52 0.65
CA TRP A 113 14.75 -4.81 1.91
C TRP A 113 14.30 -5.66 3.11
N VAL A 114 13.09 -6.25 3.07
CA VAL A 114 12.64 -7.19 4.13
C VAL A 114 13.56 -8.40 4.24
N LYS A 115 13.94 -9.01 3.12
CA LYS A 115 14.79 -10.21 3.09
C LYS A 115 16.20 -9.98 3.64
N ASN A 116 16.75 -8.77 3.52
CA ASN A 116 18.08 -8.43 4.01
C ASN A 116 18.15 -8.37 5.55
N ASP A 117 17.04 -8.11 6.24
CA ASP A 117 16.95 -8.21 7.70
C ASP A 117 15.55 -8.69 8.12
N PRO A 118 15.28 -10.01 7.97
CA PRO A 118 13.94 -10.55 8.23
C PRO A 118 13.55 -10.44 9.70
N ARG A 119 14.50 -10.45 10.63
CA ARG A 119 14.20 -10.39 12.07
C ARG A 119 13.54 -9.06 12.44
N ASN A 120 14.09 -7.95 11.95
CA ASN A 120 13.58 -6.63 12.31
C ASN A 120 12.53 -6.08 11.34
N ARG A 121 12.49 -6.55 10.07
CA ARG A 121 11.64 -5.95 9.03
C ARG A 121 10.38 -6.73 8.70
N LEU A 122 10.38 -8.04 8.93
CA LEU A 122 9.20 -8.88 8.68
C LEU A 122 7.97 -8.50 9.53
N PRO A 123 8.11 -7.98 10.78
CA PRO A 123 6.97 -7.48 11.55
C PRO A 123 6.18 -6.35 10.87
N TYR A 124 6.81 -5.58 9.97
CA TYR A 124 6.14 -4.51 9.22
C TYR A 124 5.54 -4.96 7.89
N ALA A 125 5.80 -6.20 7.47
CA ALA A 125 5.34 -6.72 6.20
C ALA A 125 3.98 -7.41 6.33
N LYS A 126 3.22 -7.39 5.22
CA LYS A 126 2.11 -8.32 5.01
C LYS A 126 2.65 -9.75 4.91
N THR A 127 2.38 -10.58 5.91
CA THR A 127 2.88 -11.97 5.97
C THR A 127 1.82 -13.04 5.75
N GLY A 128 0.53 -12.68 5.74
CA GLY A 128 -0.56 -13.66 5.56
C GLY A 128 -0.71 -14.27 4.16
N TRP A 129 0.18 -13.97 3.21
CA TRP A 129 0.10 -14.50 1.84
C TRP A 129 1.08 -15.68 1.65
N PRO A 130 0.61 -16.87 1.19
CA PRO A 130 1.39 -18.12 1.24
C PRO A 130 2.75 -18.09 0.54
N LYS A 131 2.92 -17.26 -0.49
CA LYS A 131 4.15 -17.22 -1.30
C LYS A 131 5.33 -16.53 -0.61
N LEU A 132 5.10 -15.77 0.46
CA LEU A 132 6.17 -15.03 1.15
C LEU A 132 7.20 -15.96 1.80
N LYS A 133 6.73 -16.99 2.51
CA LYS A 133 7.61 -17.93 3.23
C LYS A 133 8.63 -18.56 2.29
N ARG A 134 8.20 -18.94 1.09
CA ARG A 134 9.08 -19.50 0.04
C ARG A 134 10.11 -18.48 -0.46
N TYR A 135 9.74 -17.21 -0.60
CA TYR A 135 10.69 -16.17 -1.05
C TYR A 135 11.80 -15.90 -0.03
N LEU A 136 11.46 -15.90 1.26
CA LEU A 136 12.39 -15.63 2.35
C LEU A 136 13.40 -16.78 2.55
N THR A 137 13.00 -18.03 2.31
CA THR A 137 13.87 -19.20 2.49
C THR A 137 14.82 -19.46 1.31
N LEU A 138 14.52 -18.94 0.12
CA LEU A 138 15.41 -19.11 -1.04
C LEU A 138 16.73 -18.36 -0.81
N PRO A 139 17.90 -18.97 -1.10
CA PRO A 139 19.17 -18.25 -1.02
C PRO A 139 19.16 -17.04 -1.97
N GLN A 140 19.67 -15.92 -1.50
CA GLN A 140 19.82 -14.73 -2.33
C GLN A 140 20.91 -15.04 -3.37
N LYS A 141 20.54 -15.21 -4.65
CA LYS A 141 21.56 -15.22 -5.71
C LYS A 141 22.30 -13.88 -5.60
N ARG A 142 23.61 -13.92 -5.35
CA ARG A 142 24.49 -12.74 -5.34
C ARG A 142 24.44 -12.12 -6.74
N GLN A 143 23.50 -11.22 -6.98
CA GLN A 143 23.59 -10.27 -8.06
C GLN A 143 24.39 -9.12 -7.47
N ILE A 144 25.69 -9.13 -7.73
CA ILE A 144 26.60 -8.01 -7.44
C ILE A 144 26.09 -6.86 -8.30
N TYR A 145 25.19 -6.05 -7.77
CA TYR A 145 24.98 -4.69 -8.24
C TYR A 145 25.52 -3.83 -7.14
N SER A 146 26.73 -3.32 -7.34
CA SER A 146 27.39 -2.45 -6.38
C SER A 146 26.61 -1.14 -6.29
N SER A 147 26.60 -0.51 -5.12
CA SER A 147 26.02 0.83 -4.95
C SER A 147 26.71 1.89 -5.84
N GLN A 148 27.87 1.57 -6.44
CA GLN A 148 28.61 2.43 -7.36
C GLN A 148 28.09 2.39 -8.80
N ASP A 149 27.32 1.37 -9.19
CA ASP A 149 26.72 1.30 -10.52
C ASP A 149 25.47 2.20 -10.66
N TRP A 150 24.88 2.61 -9.53
CA TRP A 150 23.68 3.46 -9.47
C TRP A 150 23.90 4.91 -9.92
N THR A 151 25.13 5.43 -9.82
CA THR A 151 25.49 6.78 -10.27
C THR A 151 25.88 6.84 -11.75
N ARG A 152 26.24 5.70 -12.37
CA ARG A 152 26.61 5.66 -13.79
C ARG A 152 25.40 5.62 -14.73
N ASP A 153 24.32 4.93 -14.34
CA ASP A 153 23.13 4.80 -15.19
C ASP A 153 22.26 6.07 -15.23
N GLN A 154 22.42 7.01 -14.30
CA GLN A 154 21.69 8.28 -14.30
C GLN A 154 22.33 9.38 -15.18
N ASN A 155 23.55 9.15 -15.69
CA ASN A 155 24.30 10.13 -16.50
C ASN A 155 24.35 9.82 -18.00
N GLN A 156 23.69 8.76 -18.48
CA GLN A 156 23.51 8.57 -19.92
C GLN A 156 22.25 9.31 -20.37
N GLY A 157 22.44 10.57 -20.79
CA GLY A 157 21.45 11.31 -21.56
C GLY A 157 21.07 10.58 -22.85
N PRO A 158 19.95 10.95 -23.49
CA PRO A 158 19.43 10.24 -24.65
C PRO A 158 20.47 10.22 -25.78
N ARG A 159 20.80 9.01 -26.27
CA ARG A 159 21.53 8.86 -27.54
C ARG A 159 20.63 9.36 -28.65
N GLN A 160 21.06 10.44 -29.30
CA GLN A 160 20.44 10.93 -30.53
C GLN A 160 20.66 9.90 -31.63
N HIS A 161 19.58 9.43 -32.25
CA HIS A 161 19.53 8.98 -33.64
C HIS A 161 18.11 9.20 -34.17
#